data_AF-C0QQR4-F1
#
_entry.id   AF-C0QQR4-F1
#
_cell.length_a   1.000
_cell.length_b   1.000
_cell.length_c   1.000
_cell.angle_alpha   90.00
_cell.angle_beta   90.00
_cell.angle_gamma   90.00
#
_symmetry.space_group_name_H-M   'P 1'
#
loop_
_entity.id
_entity.type
_entity.pdbx_description
1 polymer ?
#
loop_
_entity_poly.entity_id
_entity_poly.type
_entity_poly.pdbx_seq_one_letter_code
_entity_poly.pdbx_strand_id
1 'polypeptide(L)'
;MKVSEYHKKGLKNFAEEKPEGYEILGSAKEGAHRVEIYILEEDGKIKDAKFSSSKRCKKLMAIADFVTEKIKGQSLNSINVSDEEILKFFEEEKEKDKMLNRLNIVKKTFS
;
A
#
# COMPACT_ATOMS: atom_id res chain seq x y z
N MET A 1 1.51 -7.82 14.74
CA MET A 1 0.60 -6.75 15.22
C MET A 1 -0.78 -6.80 14.58
N LYS A 2 -1.81 -6.21 15.21
CA LYS A 2 -3.17 -6.14 14.64
C LYS A 2 -3.35 -4.92 13.73
N VAL A 3 -4.29 -4.99 12.78
CA VAL A 3 -4.63 -3.85 11.91
C VAL A 3 -5.14 -2.65 12.72
N SER A 4 -5.90 -2.90 13.79
CA SER A 4 -6.42 -1.84 14.65
C SER A 4 -5.31 -1.06 15.36
N GLU A 5 -4.23 -1.73 15.76
CA GLU A 5 -3.07 -1.11 16.40
C GLU A 5 -2.24 -0.31 15.40
N TYR A 6 -2.15 -0.79 14.16
CA TYR A 6 -1.48 -0.07 13.08
C TYR A 6 -2.17 1.27 12.82
N HIS A 7 -3.51 1.26 12.71
CA HIS A 7 -4.30 2.49 12.54
C HIS A 7 -4.13 3.48 13.70
N LYS A 8 -3.92 3.01 14.94
CA LYS A 8 -3.64 3.89 16.09
C LYS A 8 -2.31 4.65 15.94
N LYS A 9 -1.36 4.14 15.16
CA LYS A 9 -0.08 4.80 14.88
C LYS A 9 -0.18 5.85 13.76
N GLY A 10 -1.36 5.97 13.13
CA GLY A 10 -1.57 6.81 11.95
C GLY A 10 -1.12 6.12 10.65
N LEU A 11 -1.74 6.52 9.54
CA LEU A 11 -1.39 6.08 8.19
C LEU A 11 -0.50 7.16 7.56
N LYS A 12 0.81 6.93 7.54
CA LYS A 12 1.81 7.97 7.22
C LYS A 12 1.84 8.33 5.74
N ASN A 13 1.40 7.42 4.89
CA ASN A 13 1.48 7.52 3.45
C ASN A 13 0.11 7.76 2.80
N PHE A 14 -0.94 7.90 3.62
CA PHE A 14 -2.27 8.19 3.11
C PHE A 14 -2.36 9.63 2.60
N ALA A 15 -2.89 9.79 1.39
CA ALA A 15 -3.24 11.07 0.80
C ALA A 15 -4.68 10.99 0.28
N GLU A 16 -5.50 11.99 0.59
CA GLU A 16 -6.88 12.05 0.10
C GLU A 16 -6.93 12.27 -1.41
N GLU A 17 -5.97 13.05 -1.93
CA GLU A 17 -5.81 13.35 -3.35
C GLU A 17 -4.35 13.14 -3.76
N LYS A 18 -4.10 13.08 -5.08
CA LYS A 18 -2.74 12.97 -5.62
C LYS A 18 -1.93 14.22 -5.22
N PRO A 19 -0.81 14.07 -4.48
CA PRO A 19 0.03 15.22 -4.15
C PRO A 19 0.66 15.87 -5.40
N GLU A 20 0.98 17.16 -5.28
CA GLU A 20 1.70 17.91 -6.32
C GLU A 20 3.10 17.34 -6.52
N GLY A 21 3.54 17.22 -7.77
CA GLY A 21 4.84 16.64 -8.14
C GLY A 21 4.90 15.11 -8.08
N TYR A 22 3.82 14.42 -7.68
CA TYR A 22 3.77 12.96 -7.70
C TYR A 22 3.11 12.45 -8.98
N GLU A 23 3.61 11.33 -9.48
CA GLU A 23 3.05 10.59 -10.61
C GLU A 23 2.24 9.39 -10.12
N ILE A 24 1.31 8.91 -10.94
CA ILE A 24 0.55 7.70 -10.63
C ILE A 24 1.41 6.50 -11.00
N LEU A 25 1.81 5.71 -10.02
CA LEU A 25 2.47 4.42 -10.24
C LEU A 25 1.47 3.40 -10.79
N GLY A 26 0.27 3.36 -10.22
CA GLY A 26 -0.81 2.53 -10.70
C GLY A 26 -2.04 2.55 -9.81
N SER A 27 -3.11 1.93 -10.30
CA SER A 27 -4.38 1.83 -9.59
C SER A 27 -4.99 0.44 -9.75
N ALA A 28 -5.70 -0.01 -8.72
CA ALA A 28 -6.37 -1.29 -8.72
C ALA A 28 -7.78 -1.16 -8.13
N LYS A 29 -8.73 -1.90 -8.69
CA LYS A 29 -10.11 -1.97 -8.21
C LYS A 29 -10.60 -3.42 -8.20
N GLU A 30 -11.14 -3.85 -7.07
CA GLU A 30 -11.77 -5.16 -6.90
C GLU A 30 -13.07 -5.01 -6.09
N GLY A 31 -14.21 -5.11 -6.78
CA GLY A 31 -15.52 -4.85 -6.21
C GLY A 31 -15.61 -3.45 -5.59
N ALA A 32 -15.75 -3.41 -4.26
CA ALA A 32 -15.86 -2.19 -3.48
C ALA A 32 -14.51 -1.53 -3.12
N HIS A 33 -13.39 -2.24 -3.32
CA HIS A 33 -12.06 -1.80 -2.94
C HIS A 33 -11.37 -1.13 -4.12
N ARG A 34 -10.85 0.08 -3.91
CA ARG A 34 -9.95 0.77 -4.84
C ARG A 34 -8.74 1.25 -4.07
N VAL A 35 -7.57 1.16 -4.69
CA VAL A 35 -6.32 1.74 -4.20
C VAL A 35 -5.59 2.35 -5.37
N GLU A 36 -4.92 3.47 -5.14
CA GLU A 36 -4.10 4.17 -6.11
C GLU A 36 -2.79 4.55 -5.40
N ILE A 37 -1.65 4.30 -6.04
CA ILE A 37 -0.34 4.63 -5.50
C ILE A 37 0.28 5.75 -6.33
N TYR A 38 0.79 6.74 -5.61
CA TYR A 38 1.50 7.89 -6.16
C TYR A 38 2.95 7.80 -5.76
N ILE A 39 3.86 8.15 -6.66
CA ILE A 39 5.29 8.17 -6.38
C ILE A 39 5.92 9.50 -6.77
N LEU A 40 6.97 9.84 -6.05
CA LEU A 40 7.94 10.84 -6.47
C LEU A 40 9.17 10.08 -6.95
N GLU A 41 9.48 10.15 -8.24
CA GLU A 41 10.65 9.50 -8.82
C GLU A 41 11.88 10.42 -8.76
N GLU A 42 13.03 9.85 -8.43
CA GLU A 42 14.34 10.49 -8.55
C GLU A 42 15.35 9.44 -9.02
N ASP A 43 16.04 9.69 -10.14
CA ASP A 43 17.07 8.81 -10.72
C ASP A 43 16.64 7.33 -10.89
N GLY A 44 15.42 7.07 -11.38
CA GLY A 44 14.90 5.71 -11.59
C GLY A 44 14.50 4.97 -10.31
N LYS A 45 14.41 5.69 -9.18
CA LYS A 45 14.03 5.17 -7.87
C LYS A 45 12.83 5.92 -7.29
N ILE A 46 12.09 5.21 -6.45
CA ILE A 46 10.94 5.76 -5.73
C ILE A 46 11.47 6.53 -4.52
N LYS A 47 11.59 7.85 -4.60
CA LYS A 47 12.06 8.72 -3.51
C LYS A 47 11.04 8.79 -2.37
N ASP A 48 9.79 9.05 -2.70
CA ASP A 48 8.65 8.97 -1.77
C ASP A 48 7.47 8.31 -2.48
N ALA A 49 6.53 7.82 -1.68
CA ALA A 49 5.31 7.20 -2.16
C ALA A 49 4.15 7.52 -1.23
N LYS A 50 2.98 7.75 -1.82
CA LYS A 50 1.69 7.96 -1.15
C LYS A 50 0.65 7.03 -1.74
N PHE A 51 -0.47 6.86 -1.04
CA PHE A 51 -1.60 6.12 -1.56
C PHE A 51 -2.92 6.81 -1.23
N SER A 52 -3.91 6.61 -2.10
CA SER A 52 -5.32 6.86 -1.78
C SER A 52 -6.11 5.56 -1.87
N SER A 53 -7.30 5.54 -1.27
CA SER A 53 -8.18 4.38 -1.35
C SER A 53 -9.65 4.80 -1.29
N SER A 54 -10.49 4.20 -2.15
CA SER A 54 -11.93 4.39 -2.03
C SER A 54 -12.47 3.45 -0.95
N LYS A 55 -13.18 4.03 0.04
CA LYS A 55 -13.81 3.37 1.21
C LYS A 55 -12.85 3.07 2.37
N ARG A 56 -13.36 3.23 3.60
CA ARG A 56 -12.66 3.05 4.89
C ARG A 56 -12.38 1.58 5.25
N CYS A 57 -11.89 0.77 4.32
CA CYS A 57 -11.51 -0.61 4.63
C CYS A 57 -10.18 -0.63 5.38
N LYS A 58 -10.23 -0.75 6.72
CA LYS A 58 -9.04 -0.68 7.58
C LYS A 58 -7.93 -1.65 7.18
N LYS A 59 -8.27 -2.87 6.76
CA LYS A 59 -7.31 -3.88 6.30
C LYS A 59 -6.59 -3.43 5.01
N LEU A 60 -7.35 -2.95 4.02
CA LEU A 60 -6.78 -2.44 2.78
C LEU A 60 -5.88 -1.23 3.05
N MET A 61 -6.34 -0.29 3.86
CA MET A 61 -5.57 0.92 4.18
C MET A 61 -4.27 0.59 4.93
N ALA A 62 -4.29 -0.35 5.88
CA ALA A 62 -3.10 -0.74 6.61
C ALA A 62 -2.08 -1.45 5.71
N ILE A 63 -2.54 -2.33 4.82
CA ILE A 63 -1.66 -3.01 3.87
C ILE A 63 -1.11 -2.01 2.85
N ALA A 64 -1.95 -1.13 2.30
CA ALA A 64 -1.53 -0.11 1.35
C ALA A 64 -0.46 0.79 1.99
N ASP A 65 -0.70 1.33 3.18
CA ASP A 65 0.27 2.19 3.89
C ASP A 65 1.61 1.48 4.11
N PHE A 66 1.58 0.23 4.55
CA PHE A 66 2.78 -0.56 4.83
C PHE A 66 3.54 -0.93 3.56
N VAL A 67 2.85 -1.35 2.50
CA VAL A 67 3.47 -1.64 1.20
C VAL A 67 4.04 -0.37 0.58
N THR A 68 3.29 0.74 0.62
CA THR A 68 3.75 2.04 0.13
C THR A 68 5.01 2.51 0.86
N GLU A 69 5.18 2.21 2.15
CA GLU A 69 6.44 2.47 2.85
C GLU A 69 7.57 1.57 2.32
N LYS A 70 7.29 0.29 2.07
CA LYS A 70 8.29 -0.70 1.65
C LYS A 70 8.86 -0.46 0.25
N ILE A 71 8.08 0.13 -0.65
CA ILE A 71 8.54 0.41 -2.02
C ILE A 71 9.45 1.64 -2.11
N LYS A 72 9.52 2.49 -1.08
CA LYS A 72 10.42 3.65 -1.07
C LYS A 72 11.88 3.18 -1.10
N GLY A 73 12.69 3.88 -1.90
CA GLY A 73 14.09 3.55 -2.17
C GLY A 73 14.28 2.41 -3.17
N GLN A 74 13.22 1.70 -3.58
CA GLN A 74 13.33 0.67 -4.61
C GLN A 74 13.39 1.30 -6.01
N SER A 75 13.90 0.52 -6.98
CA SER A 75 13.89 0.94 -8.38
C SER A 75 12.48 0.80 -8.97
N LEU A 76 12.08 1.78 -9.78
CA LEU A 76 10.78 1.77 -10.46
C LEU A 76 10.58 0.51 -11.32
N ASN A 77 11.65 0.02 -11.93
CA ASN A 77 11.64 -1.15 -12.81
C ASN A 77 11.72 -2.49 -12.06
N SER A 78 11.86 -2.48 -10.74
CA SER A 78 12.06 -3.71 -9.94
C SER A 78 11.47 -3.57 -8.54
N ILE A 79 10.16 -3.34 -8.49
CA ILE A 79 9.41 -3.29 -7.23
C ILE A 79 9.25 -4.71 -6.69
N ASN A 80 9.74 -4.96 -5.48
CA ASN A 80 9.63 -6.22 -4.77
C ASN A 80 8.80 -6.03 -3.49
N VAL A 81 7.74 -6.83 -3.37
CA VAL A 81 6.85 -6.89 -2.21
C VAL A 81 6.70 -8.35 -1.78
N SER A 82 7.26 -8.69 -0.61
CA SER A 82 7.21 -10.05 -0.06
C SER A 82 5.91 -10.30 0.70
N ASP A 83 5.11 -11.27 0.23
CA ASP A 83 3.83 -11.60 0.87
C ASP A 83 4.03 -12.11 2.29
N GLU A 84 5.06 -12.94 2.52
CA GLU A 84 5.40 -13.45 3.85
C GLU A 84 5.74 -12.32 4.83
N GLU A 85 6.52 -11.33 4.39
CA GLU A 85 6.89 -10.19 5.23
C GLU A 85 5.67 -9.39 5.66
N ILE A 86 4.78 -9.06 4.71
CA ILE A 86 3.57 -8.29 4.98
C ILE A 86 2.63 -9.06 5.90
N LEU A 87 2.40 -10.35 5.64
CA LEU A 87 1.50 -11.18 6.44
C LEU A 87 2.05 -11.46 7.84
N LYS A 88 3.37 -11.61 7.98
CA LYS A 88 4.05 -11.77 9.27
C LYS A 88 3.99 -10.48 10.09
N PHE A 89 4.14 -9.31 9.48
CA PHE A 89 3.97 -8.04 10.18
C PHE A 89 2.57 -7.93 10.83
N PHE A 90 1.53 -8.39 10.12
CA PHE A 90 0.16 -8.47 10.62
C PHE A 90 -0.21 -9.84 11.22
N GLU A 91 0.74 -10.58 11.81
CA GLU A 91 0.52 -11.96 12.29
C GLU A 91 -0.58 -12.12 13.35
N GLU A 92 -0.94 -11.06 14.08
CA GLU A 92 -1.99 -11.10 15.10
C GLU A 92 -3.41 -10.89 14.55
N GLU A 93 -3.53 -10.51 13.27
CA GLU A 93 -4.84 -10.38 12.62
C GLU A 93 -5.41 -11.78 12.31
N LYS A 94 -6.62 -12.07 12.81
CA LYS A 94 -7.24 -13.40 12.66
C LYS A 94 -7.66 -13.72 11.23
N GLU A 95 -8.11 -12.72 10.47
CA GLU A 95 -8.67 -12.90 9.13
C GLU A 95 -7.57 -12.88 8.05
N LYS A 96 -6.70 -13.91 8.05
CA LYS A 96 -5.54 -14.02 7.14
C LYS A 96 -5.92 -13.99 5.67
N ASP A 97 -6.96 -14.72 5.27
CA ASP A 97 -7.40 -14.76 3.87
C ASP A 97 -7.83 -13.37 3.36
N LYS A 98 -8.46 -12.58 4.23
CA LYS A 98 -8.82 -11.20 3.90
C LYS A 98 -7.58 -10.32 3.77
N MET A 99 -6.58 -10.51 4.62
CA MET A 99 -5.30 -9.78 4.51
C MET A 99 -4.60 -10.11 3.18
N LEU A 100 -4.50 -11.40 2.83
CA LEU A 100 -3.91 -11.81 1.56
C LEU A 100 -4.68 -11.26 0.36
N ASN A 101 -6.02 -11.31 0.36
CA ASN A 101 -6.81 -10.71 -0.71
C ASN A 101 -6.56 -9.19 -0.82
N ARG A 102 -6.48 -8.46 0.30
CA ARG A 102 -6.16 -7.02 0.26
C ARG A 102 -4.75 -6.73 -0.23
N LEU A 103 -3.77 -7.56 0.12
CA LEU A 103 -2.42 -7.47 -0.43
C LEU A 103 -2.39 -7.70 -1.94
N ASN A 104 -3.11 -8.70 -2.44
CA ASN A 104 -3.22 -8.96 -3.88
C ASN A 104 -3.84 -7.78 -4.63
N ILE A 105 -4.82 -7.09 -4.04
CA ILE A 105 -5.38 -5.85 -4.62
C ILE A 105 -4.30 -4.76 -4.71
N VAL A 106 -3.51 -4.56 -3.66
CA VAL A 106 -2.42 -3.57 -3.68
C VAL A 106 -1.35 -3.96 -4.70
N LYS A 107 -0.95 -5.22 -4.79
CA LYS A 107 0.10 -5.65 -5.74
C LYS A 107 -0.28 -5.43 -7.21
N LYS A 108 -1.58 -5.46 -7.54
CA LYS A 108 -2.07 -5.13 -8.89
C LYS A 108 -1.78 -3.69 -9.32
N THR A 109 -1.41 -2.77 -8.41
CA THR A 109 -1.00 -1.41 -8.80
C THR A 109 0.41 -1.36 -9.37
N PHE A 110 1.18 -2.45 -9.29
CA PHE A 110 2.55 -2.54 -9.82
C PHE A 110 2.65 -3.46 -11.04
N SER A 111 1.50 -3.97 -11.52
CA SER A 111 1.40 -4.96 -12.60
C SER A 111 1.06 -4.33 -13.94
#